data_AF-A0A1Y4L7Y2-F1
#
_entry.id   AF-A0A1Y4L7Y2-F1
#
_cell.length_a   1.000
_cell.length_b   1.000
_cell.length_c   1.000
_cell.angle_alpha   90.00
_cell.angle_beta   90.00
_cell.angle_gamma   90.00
#
_symmetry.space_group_name_H-M   'P 1'
#
loop_
_entity.id
_entity.type
_entity.pdbx_description
1 polymer ?
#
loop_
_entity_poly.entity_id
_entity_poly.type
_entity_poly.pdbx_seq_one_letter_code
_entity_poly.pdbx_strand_id
1 'polypeptide(L)'
;MNAATRREQILQLLSQSSGPLSATAIASRFSVSRQIIVGDIALLRAAGADITATPRGYLLERPEAQNHVEINIVCEHADDRLAEELYTVVDLGGALIDVTVEHSIYGQICAPLHIYSRFDADAFLSKLERENARPLCNLTGGIHLHRLRCPNAEVQARVLQALKDKGFLLER
;
A
#
# COMPACT_ATOMS: atom_id res chain seq x y z
N MET A 1 -37.00 0.72 9.87
CA MET A 1 -35.59 0.68 10.33
C MET A 1 -35.05 2.10 10.37
N ASN A 2 -34.40 2.52 11.46
CA ASN A 2 -33.79 3.86 11.52
C ASN A 2 -32.43 3.87 10.76
N ALA A 3 -31.90 5.05 10.43
CA ALA A 3 -30.69 5.16 9.62
C ALA A 3 -29.42 4.68 10.34
N ALA A 4 -29.34 4.80 11.66
CA ALA A 4 -28.17 4.37 12.44
C ALA A 4 -28.05 2.84 12.47
N THR A 5 -29.13 2.14 12.80
CA THR A 5 -29.19 0.67 12.79
C THR A 5 -28.92 0.12 11.38
N ARG A 6 -29.40 0.79 10.33
CA ARG A 6 -29.09 0.38 8.96
C ARG A 6 -27.59 0.45 8.66
N ARG A 7 -26.91 1.54 9.07
CA ARG A 7 -25.46 1.69 8.89
C ARG A 7 -24.65 0.63 9.63
N GLU A 8 -25.03 0.30 10.86
CA GLU A 8 -24.42 -0.80 11.62
C GLU A 8 -24.59 -2.14 10.90
N GLN A 9 -25.79 -2.42 10.39
CA GLN A 9 -26.06 -3.64 9.63
C GLN A 9 -25.35 -3.66 8.27
N ILE A 10 -25.15 -2.51 7.62
CA ILE A 10 -24.33 -2.40 6.40
C ILE A 10 -22.87 -2.75 6.72
N LEU A 11 -22.31 -2.26 7.82
CA LEU A 11 -20.95 -2.64 8.23
C LEU A 11 -20.82 -4.13 8.49
N GLN A 12 -21.77 -4.72 9.23
CA GLN A 12 -21.79 -6.18 9.47
C GLN A 12 -21.90 -6.98 8.17
N LEU A 13 -22.72 -6.50 7.24
CA LEU A 13 -22.90 -7.14 5.94
C LEU A 13 -21.60 -7.12 5.12
N LEU A 14 -20.91 -5.97 5.09
CA LEU A 14 -19.63 -5.85 4.40
C LEU A 14 -18.53 -6.65 5.10
N SER A 15 -18.52 -6.72 6.44
CA SER A 15 -17.53 -7.49 7.20
C SER A 15 -17.71 -9.00 7.08
N GLN A 16 -18.92 -9.49 6.81
CA GLN A 16 -19.19 -10.92 6.59
C GLN A 16 -19.02 -11.34 5.12
N SER A 17 -19.06 -10.39 4.19
CA SER A 17 -18.93 -10.68 2.75
C SER A 17 -17.51 -11.09 2.38
N SER A 18 -17.36 -12.13 1.56
CA SER A 18 -16.08 -12.56 0.97
C SER A 18 -15.67 -11.76 -0.26
N GLY A 19 -16.50 -10.80 -0.70
CA GLY A 19 -16.24 -9.98 -1.88
C GLY A 19 -17.07 -8.70 -1.93
N PRO A 20 -16.89 -7.87 -2.97
CA PRO A 20 -17.54 -6.57 -3.08
C PRO A 20 -19.07 -6.73 -3.23
N LEU A 21 -19.82 -5.87 -2.52
CA LEU A 21 -21.28 -5.82 -2.58
C LEU A 21 -21.76 -4.56 -3.28
N SER A 22 -22.57 -4.70 -4.33
CA SER A 22 -23.09 -3.54 -5.05
C SER A 22 -24.06 -2.72 -4.20
N ALA A 23 -24.07 -1.40 -4.41
CA ALA A 23 -25.02 -0.49 -3.77
C ALA A 23 -26.47 -0.96 -3.94
N THR A 24 -26.80 -1.50 -5.12
CA THR A 24 -28.13 -2.02 -5.44
C THR A 24 -28.45 -3.29 -4.63
N ALA A 25 -27.50 -4.21 -4.49
CA ALA A 25 -27.70 -5.43 -3.69
C ALA A 25 -27.92 -5.12 -2.20
N ILE A 26 -27.15 -4.17 -1.66
CA ILE A 26 -27.32 -3.69 -0.29
C ILE A 26 -28.69 -2.98 -0.16
N ALA A 27 -29.05 -2.13 -1.12
CA ALA A 27 -30.31 -1.39 -1.13
C ALA A 27 -31.54 -2.31 -1.09
N SER A 28 -31.53 -3.38 -1.90
CA SER A 28 -32.59 -4.39 -1.91
C SER A 28 -32.75 -5.10 -0.56
N ARG A 29 -31.65 -5.37 0.17
CA ARG A 29 -31.69 -6.06 1.47
C ARG A 29 -32.32 -5.21 2.58
N PHE A 30 -32.25 -3.88 2.45
CA PHE A 30 -32.81 -2.93 3.41
C PHE A 30 -34.08 -2.23 2.90
N SER A 31 -34.59 -2.61 1.73
CA SER A 31 -35.74 -2.00 1.05
C SER A 31 -35.65 -0.48 0.93
N VAL A 32 -34.46 0.02 0.57
CA VAL A 32 -34.19 1.45 0.33
C VAL A 32 -33.70 1.68 -1.10
N SER A 33 -33.58 2.94 -1.52
CA SER A 33 -32.98 3.26 -2.81
C SER A 33 -31.45 3.15 -2.76
N ARG A 34 -30.84 2.94 -3.94
CA ARG A 34 -29.38 3.00 -4.10
C ARG A 34 -28.80 4.30 -3.53
N GLN A 35 -29.48 5.43 -3.71
CA GLN A 35 -28.99 6.74 -3.25
C GLN A 35 -28.88 6.82 -1.73
N ILE A 36 -29.78 6.16 -1.00
CA ILE A 36 -29.71 6.07 0.46
C ILE A 36 -28.46 5.28 0.89
N ILE A 37 -28.17 4.16 0.23
CA ILE A 37 -26.95 3.38 0.50
C ILE A 37 -25.68 4.18 0.20
N VAL A 38 -25.64 4.90 -0.91
CA VAL A 38 -24.50 5.77 -1.25
C VAL A 38 -24.25 6.79 -0.14
N GLY A 39 -25.31 7.44 0.36
CA GLY A 39 -25.21 8.38 1.49
C GLY A 39 -24.78 7.71 2.79
N ASP A 40 -25.31 6.53 3.11
CA ASP A 40 -24.93 5.78 4.30
C ASP A 40 -23.46 5.34 4.28
N ILE A 41 -22.95 4.88 3.13
CA ILE A 41 -21.53 4.53 2.95
C ILE A 41 -20.64 5.77 3.10
N ALA A 42 -21.06 6.92 2.56
CA ALA A 42 -20.30 8.16 2.73
C ALA A 42 -20.19 8.57 4.22
N LEU A 43 -21.28 8.44 4.98
CA LEU A 43 -21.29 8.70 6.42
C LEU A 43 -20.41 7.70 7.20
N LEU A 44 -20.46 6.41 6.83
CA LEU A 44 -19.61 5.39 7.44
C LEU A 44 -18.12 5.65 7.20
N ARG A 45 -17.74 6.07 5.98
CA ARG A 45 -16.36 6.47 5.66
C ARG A 45 -15.93 7.71 6.45
N ALA A 46 -16.80 8.71 6.55
CA ALA A 46 -16.53 9.90 7.36
C ALA A 46 -16.37 9.58 8.86
N ALA A 47 -17.01 8.52 9.33
CA ALA A 47 -16.86 7.99 10.69
C ALA A 47 -15.63 7.07 10.89
N GLY A 48 -14.80 6.90 9.86
CA GLY A 48 -13.54 6.14 9.94
C GLY A 48 -13.62 4.68 9.52
N ALA A 49 -14.74 4.21 8.95
CA ALA A 49 -14.81 2.86 8.38
C ALA A 49 -14.03 2.78 7.06
N ASP A 50 -13.12 1.81 6.96
CA ASP A 50 -12.26 1.61 5.80
C ASP A 50 -13.01 0.90 4.66
N ILE A 51 -13.90 1.63 4.01
CA ILE A 51 -14.75 1.11 2.93
C ILE A 51 -14.24 1.59 1.57
N THR A 52 -13.76 0.65 0.76
CA THR A 52 -13.34 0.89 -0.62
C THR A 52 -14.51 0.74 -1.58
N ALA A 53 -14.71 1.72 -2.46
CA ALA A 53 -15.67 1.63 -3.56
C ALA A 53 -14.96 1.13 -4.83
N THR A 54 -15.39 -0.02 -5.34
CA THR A 54 -14.91 -0.59 -6.61
C THR A 54 -16.02 -0.57 -7.66
N PRO A 55 -15.71 -0.74 -8.96
CA PRO A 55 -16.73 -0.91 -9.99
C PRO A 55 -17.71 -2.07 -9.73
N ARG A 56 -17.29 -3.07 -8.94
CA ARG A 56 -18.08 -4.26 -8.59
C ARG A 56 -18.92 -4.06 -7.32
N GLY A 57 -18.67 -3.01 -6.54
CA GLY A 57 -19.37 -2.74 -5.28
C GLY A 57 -18.44 -2.24 -4.17
N TYR A 58 -18.98 -2.16 -2.96
CA TYR A 58 -18.28 -1.76 -1.75
C TYR A 58 -17.63 -2.96 -1.07
N LEU A 59 -16.42 -2.74 -0.54
CA LEU A 59 -15.68 -3.69 0.27
C LEU A 59 -15.30 -3.01 1.58
N LEU A 60 -15.44 -3.70 2.71
CA LEU A 60 -14.81 -3.27 3.96
C LEU A 60 -13.40 -3.88 3.99
N GLU A 61 -12.38 -3.04 3.97
CA GLU A 61 -11.01 -3.45 4.19
C GLU A 61 -10.92 -4.04 5.61
N ARG A 62 -10.53 -5.32 5.69
CA ARG A 62 -10.36 -5.98 6.99
C ARG A 62 -8.90 -5.84 7.41
N PRO A 63 -8.61 -5.26 8.58
CA PRO A 63 -7.26 -5.30 9.15
C PRO A 63 -6.76 -6.76 9.29
N GLU A 64 -7.68 -7.69 9.54
CA GLU A 64 -7.38 -9.11 9.77
C GLU A 64 -7.22 -9.96 8.50
N ALA A 65 -7.46 -9.40 7.30
CA ALA A 65 -7.23 -10.10 6.03
C ALA A 65 -5.92 -9.67 5.34
N GLN A 66 -5.09 -8.90 6.03
CA GLN A 66 -3.75 -8.57 5.58
C GLN A 66 -2.79 -9.58 6.18
N ASN A 67 -2.74 -10.78 5.57
CA ASN A 67 -1.62 -11.71 5.71
C ASN A 67 -0.40 -11.07 5.03
N HIS A 68 0.05 -9.94 5.54
CA HIS A 68 1.27 -9.30 5.14
C HIS A 68 1.85 -8.51 6.32
N VAL A 69 3.17 -8.49 6.40
CA VAL A 69 3.92 -7.70 7.36
C VAL A 69 4.45 -6.47 6.63
N GLU A 70 4.24 -5.29 7.21
CA GLU A 70 4.89 -4.06 6.76
C GLU A 70 6.03 -3.67 7.69
N ILE A 71 7.14 -3.21 7.12
CA ILE A 71 8.28 -2.71 7.88
C ILE A 71 8.91 -1.53 7.16
N ASN A 72 9.35 -0.53 7.94
CA ASN A 72 10.19 0.54 7.43
C ASN A 72 11.66 0.16 7.60
N ILE A 73 12.43 0.30 6.53
CA ILE A 73 13.87 0.10 6.52
C ILE A 73 14.58 1.39 6.10
N VAL A 74 15.80 1.56 6.60
CA VAL A 74 16.69 2.66 6.17
C VAL A 74 17.75 2.05 5.28
N CYS A 75 17.87 2.57 4.06
CA CYS A 75 18.81 2.12 3.06
C CYS A 75 19.78 3.23 2.68
N GLU A 76 21.00 2.84 2.30
CA GLU A 76 22.00 3.75 1.73
C GLU A 76 22.70 3.07 0.56
N HIS A 77 22.64 3.69 -0.62
CA HIS A 77 23.43 3.29 -1.77
C HIS A 77 23.53 4.42 -2.81
N ALA A 78 24.47 4.28 -3.75
CA ALA A 78 24.55 5.14 -4.93
C ALA A 78 23.51 4.73 -6.00
N ASP A 79 23.20 5.64 -6.92
CA ASP A 79 22.14 5.46 -7.93
C ASP A 79 22.32 4.21 -8.81
N ASP A 80 23.57 3.78 -9.05
CA ASP A 80 23.91 2.63 -9.88
C ASP A 80 23.47 1.29 -9.28
N ARG A 81 23.13 1.26 -7.98
CA ARG A 81 22.66 0.07 -7.28
C ARG A 81 21.14 0.02 -7.06
N LEU A 82 20.40 1.03 -7.52
CA LEU A 82 18.94 1.09 -7.36
C LEU A 82 18.24 -0.15 -7.95
N ALA A 83 18.63 -0.56 -9.16
CA ALA A 83 18.03 -1.74 -9.78
C ALA A 83 18.28 -3.01 -8.95
N GLU A 84 19.50 -3.15 -8.42
CA GLU A 84 19.86 -4.30 -7.58
C GLU A 84 19.03 -4.34 -6.29
N GLU A 85 18.81 -3.19 -5.65
CA GLU A 85 17.97 -3.10 -4.45
C GLU A 85 16.52 -3.54 -4.75
N LEU A 86 15.90 -2.92 -5.77
CA LEU A 86 14.52 -3.22 -6.15
C LEU A 86 14.33 -4.70 -6.48
N TYR A 87 15.24 -5.28 -7.27
CA TYR A 87 15.20 -6.70 -7.62
C TYR A 87 15.38 -7.60 -6.40
N THR A 88 16.28 -7.25 -5.48
CA THR A 88 16.51 -8.04 -4.27
C THR A 88 15.23 -8.19 -3.45
N VAL A 89 14.44 -7.13 -3.32
CA VAL A 89 13.16 -7.16 -2.60
C VAL A 89 12.14 -8.02 -3.34
N VAL A 90 11.88 -7.75 -4.61
CA VAL A 90 10.79 -8.42 -5.35
C VAL A 90 11.09 -9.89 -5.67
N ASP A 91 12.35 -10.25 -5.90
CA ASP A 91 12.75 -11.64 -6.16
C ASP A 91 12.56 -12.53 -4.93
N LEU A 92 12.71 -11.94 -3.75
CA LEU A 92 12.46 -12.59 -2.49
C LEU A 92 11.01 -12.44 -2.04
N GLY A 93 10.11 -11.97 -2.90
CA GLY A 93 8.67 -11.91 -2.66
C GLY A 93 8.22 -10.79 -1.73
N GLY A 94 9.08 -9.80 -1.47
CA GLY A 94 8.69 -8.53 -0.88
C GLY A 94 8.16 -7.56 -1.93
N ALA A 95 7.65 -6.42 -1.47
CA ALA A 95 7.23 -5.31 -2.31
C ALA A 95 7.65 -3.99 -1.69
N LEU A 96 8.01 -3.01 -2.51
CA LEU A 96 8.29 -1.64 -2.07
C LEU A 96 7.03 -0.79 -2.26
N ILE A 97 6.48 -0.31 -1.14
CA ILE A 97 5.24 0.47 -1.15
C ILE A 97 5.52 1.93 -1.48
N ASP A 98 6.52 2.50 -0.82
CA ASP A 98 6.93 3.89 -1.00
C ASP A 98 8.42 4.08 -0.69
N VAL A 99 8.90 5.27 -1.04
CA VAL A 99 10.22 5.78 -0.67
C VAL A 99 10.05 7.11 0.05
N THR A 100 10.81 7.31 1.12
CA THR A 100 10.83 8.55 1.89
C THR A 100 12.26 9.06 2.05
N VAL A 101 12.45 10.36 1.82
CA VAL A 101 13.74 11.05 2.03
C VAL A 101 13.55 12.30 2.86
N GLU A 102 14.61 12.73 3.53
CA GLU A 102 14.62 13.95 4.34
C GLU A 102 15.23 15.11 3.55
N HIS A 103 14.46 16.19 3.37
CA HIS A 103 14.87 17.38 2.64
C HIS A 103 14.94 18.58 3.59
N SER A 104 16.04 19.34 3.55
CA SER A 104 16.31 20.45 4.48
C SER A 104 15.23 21.55 4.50
N ILE A 105 14.52 21.74 3.40
CA ILE A 105 13.47 22.76 3.26
C ILE A 105 12.07 22.19 3.47
N TYR A 106 11.81 20.98 2.98
CA TYR A 106 10.45 20.42 2.90
C TYR A 106 10.16 19.39 4.00
N GLY A 107 11.16 19.05 4.81
CA GLY A 107 11.07 17.94 5.76
C GLY A 107 11.03 16.61 5.01
N GLN A 108 10.14 15.71 5.41
CA GLN A 108 10.01 14.41 4.78
C GLN A 108 9.24 14.49 3.47
N ILE A 109 9.85 14.00 2.39
CA ILE A 109 9.23 13.81 1.09
C ILE A 109 8.99 12.31 0.92
N CYS A 110 7.72 11.91 0.83
CA CYS A 110 7.29 10.54 0.60
C CYS A 110 6.67 10.42 -0.80
N ALA A 111 7.10 9.43 -1.58
CA ALA A 111 6.56 9.14 -2.90
C ALA A 111 6.13 7.66 -3.00
N PRO A 112 4.90 7.38 -3.49
CA PRO A 112 4.46 6.01 -3.69
C PRO A 112 5.26 5.34 -4.81
N LEU A 113 5.64 4.09 -4.61
CA LEU A 113 6.35 3.25 -5.58
C LEU A 113 5.49 2.11 -6.09
N HIS A 114 4.86 1.36 -5.17
CA HIS A 114 4.02 0.20 -5.50
C HIS A 114 4.70 -0.82 -6.44
N ILE A 115 5.95 -1.19 -6.13
CA ILE A 115 6.75 -2.13 -6.91
C ILE A 115 6.58 -3.53 -6.30
N TYR A 116 5.87 -4.41 -6.99
CA TYR A 116 5.52 -5.77 -6.52
C TYR A 116 6.24 -6.88 -7.28
N SER A 117 6.89 -6.54 -8.39
CA SER A 117 7.51 -7.51 -9.30
C SER A 117 8.70 -6.91 -10.04
N ARG A 118 9.52 -7.78 -10.67
CA ARG A 118 10.57 -7.33 -11.59
C ARG A 118 10.01 -6.47 -12.73
N PHE A 119 8.83 -6.79 -13.24
CA PHE A 119 8.18 -5.99 -14.28
C PHE A 119 7.91 -4.56 -13.82
N ASP A 120 7.43 -4.39 -12.58
CA ASP A 120 7.19 -3.05 -12.01
C ASP A 120 8.51 -2.30 -11.78
N ALA A 121 9.55 -3.00 -11.32
CA ALA A 121 10.88 -2.43 -11.14
C ALA A 121 11.46 -1.96 -12.47
N ASP A 122 11.39 -2.78 -13.52
CA ASP A 122 11.87 -2.45 -14.87
C ASP A 122 11.11 -1.25 -15.45
N ALA A 123 9.79 -1.21 -15.27
CA ALA A 123 8.95 -0.09 -15.71
C ALA A 123 9.31 1.21 -14.98
N PHE A 124 9.60 1.13 -13.68
CA PHE A 124 10.04 2.27 -12.89
C PHE A 124 11.43 2.77 -13.33
N LEU A 125 12.40 1.88 -13.47
CA LEU A 125 13.76 2.20 -13.94
C LEU A 125 13.72 2.82 -15.35
N SER A 126 12.97 2.23 -16.27
CA SER A 126 12.79 2.75 -17.63
C SER A 126 12.16 4.14 -17.65
N LYS A 127 11.24 4.41 -16.72
CA LYS A 127 10.61 5.73 -16.59
C LYS A 127 11.63 6.77 -16.11
N LEU A 128 12.46 6.44 -15.12
CA LEU A 128 13.54 7.31 -14.65
C LEU A 128 14.51 7.67 -15.77
N GLU A 129 14.95 6.67 -16.54
CA GLU A 129 15.84 6.87 -17.69
C GLU A 129 15.20 7.76 -18.76
N ARG A 130 13.95 7.47 -19.15
CA ARG A 130 13.24 8.24 -20.18
C ARG A 130 13.01 9.68 -19.80
N GLU A 131 12.72 9.94 -18.52
CA GLU A 131 12.46 11.29 -18.01
C GLU A 131 13.77 12.02 -17.61
N ASN A 132 14.92 11.35 -17.75
CA ASN A 132 16.22 11.80 -17.25
C ASN A 132 16.13 12.29 -15.80
N ALA A 133 15.28 11.63 -15.02
CA ALA A 133 14.93 11.99 -13.66
C ALA A 133 15.89 11.30 -12.70
N ARG A 134 16.27 12.01 -11.64
CA ARG A 134 17.08 11.44 -10.56
C ARG A 134 16.18 10.77 -9.52
N PRO A 135 16.56 9.59 -8.99
CA PRO A 135 15.88 8.98 -7.85
C PRO A 135 15.84 9.93 -6.64
N LEU A 136 14.83 9.76 -5.79
CA LEU A 136 14.65 10.60 -4.59
C LEU A 136 15.83 10.49 -3.61
N CYS A 137 16.44 9.31 -3.47
CA CYS A 137 17.60 9.06 -2.60
C CYS A 137 18.80 9.97 -2.92
N ASN A 138 18.86 10.53 -4.13
CA ASN A 138 19.91 11.43 -4.56
C ASN A 138 19.86 12.79 -3.84
N LEU A 139 18.69 13.19 -3.30
CA LEU A 139 18.55 14.41 -2.49
C LEU A 139 19.27 14.33 -1.14
N THR A 140 19.56 13.11 -0.68
CA THR A 140 20.09 12.79 0.64
C THR A 140 21.41 12.04 0.58
N GLY A 141 22.11 12.09 -0.56
CA GLY A 141 23.40 11.41 -0.74
C GLY A 141 23.30 9.89 -0.71
N GLY A 142 22.14 9.33 -1.03
CA GLY A 142 21.88 7.88 -1.06
C GLY A 142 21.03 7.37 0.11
N ILE A 143 20.86 8.15 1.18
CA ILE A 143 20.12 7.70 2.38
C ILE A 143 18.61 7.87 2.18
N HIS A 144 17.84 6.80 2.31
CA HIS A 144 16.39 6.86 2.16
C HIS A 144 15.69 5.76 2.97
N LEU A 145 14.38 5.90 3.13
CA LEU A 145 13.55 4.91 3.79
C LEU A 145 12.63 4.23 2.78
N HIS A 146 12.46 2.93 2.95
CA HIS A 146 11.44 2.18 2.25
C HIS A 146 10.44 1.59 3.23
N ARG A 147 9.16 1.70 2.90
CA ARG A 147 8.15 0.83 3.48
C ARG A 147 8.03 -0.44 2.64
N LEU A 148 8.49 -1.55 3.20
CA LEU A 148 8.37 -2.87 2.60
C LEU A 148 7.08 -3.53 3.04
N ARG A 149 6.49 -4.31 2.13
CA ARG A 149 5.39 -5.23 2.42
C ARG A 149 5.78 -6.65 2.04
N CYS A 150 5.63 -7.59 2.96
CA CYS A 150 5.96 -9.00 2.77
C CYS A 150 4.75 -9.87 3.11
N PRO A 151 4.50 -11.01 2.45
CA PRO A 151 3.35 -11.89 2.76
C PRO A 151 3.37 -12.49 4.17
N ASN A 152 4.54 -12.64 4.77
CA ASN A 152 4.70 -13.15 6.13
C ASN A 152 6.10 -12.79 6.69
N ALA A 153 6.32 -13.11 7.97
CA ALA A 153 7.56 -12.82 8.67
C ALA A 153 8.77 -13.61 8.12
N GLU A 154 8.58 -14.80 7.54
CA GLU A 154 9.67 -15.57 6.92
C GLU A 154 10.18 -14.88 5.66
N VAL A 155 9.26 -14.38 4.82
CA VAL A 155 9.59 -13.58 3.64
C VAL A 155 10.29 -12.28 4.04
N GLN A 156 9.78 -11.62 5.08
CA GLN A 156 10.42 -10.42 5.61
C GLN A 156 11.86 -10.70 6.06
N ALA A 157 12.08 -11.76 6.85
CA ALA A 157 13.41 -12.09 7.36
C ALA A 157 14.42 -12.35 6.24
N ARG A 158 14.05 -13.11 5.19
CA ARG A 158 14.94 -13.37 4.06
C ARG A 158 15.23 -12.11 3.23
N VAL A 159 14.24 -11.23 3.04
CA VAL A 159 14.44 -9.95 2.32
C VAL A 159 15.41 -9.07 3.09
N LEU A 160 15.19 -8.89 4.39
CA LEU A 160 16.07 -8.10 5.25
C LEU A 160 17.49 -8.66 5.29
N GLN A 161 17.64 -9.98 5.39
CA GLN A 161 18.95 -10.61 5.39
C GLN A 161 19.68 -10.39 4.06
N ALA A 162 19.01 -10.55 2.91
CA ALA A 162 19.64 -10.33 1.61
C ALA A 162 20.02 -8.86 1.38
N LEU A 163 19.19 -7.91 1.83
CA LEU A 163 19.52 -6.48 1.77
C LEU A 163 20.72 -6.15 2.66
N LYS A 164 20.79 -6.77 3.85
CA LYS A 164 21.95 -6.66 4.75
C LYS A 164 23.21 -7.23 4.13
N ASP A 165 23.16 -8.44 3.59
CA ASP A 165 24.32 -9.13 3.00
C ASP A 165 24.89 -8.37 1.79
N LYS A 166 24.02 -7.65 1.06
CA LYS A 166 24.39 -6.77 -0.05
C LYS A 166 24.80 -5.37 0.36
N GLY A 167 24.77 -5.06 1.66
CA GLY A 167 25.16 -3.77 2.21
C GLY A 167 24.22 -2.62 1.83
N PHE A 168 22.93 -2.88 1.64
CA PHE A 168 21.93 -1.84 1.41
C PHE A 168 21.40 -1.24 2.71
N LEU A 169 21.27 -2.06 3.75
CA LEU A 169 20.72 -1.60 5.03
C LEU A 169 21.75 -0.78 5.81
N LEU A 170 21.33 0.40 6.25
CA LEU A 170 22.11 1.21 7.17
C LEU A 170 21.94 0.64 8.59
N GLU A 171 22.90 -0.16 9.05
CA GLU A 171 22.92 -0.64 10.43
C GLU A 171 23.44 0.47 11.35
N ARG A 172 22.62 0.87 12.34
CA ARG A 172 23.05 1.74 13.45
C ARG A 172 23.55 0.91 14.61
#